data_AF-A0ABD5SUA1-F1
#
_entry.id   AF-A0ABD5SUA1-F1
#
_cell.length_a   1.000
_cell.length_b   1.000
_cell.length_c   1.000
_cell.angle_alpha   90.00
_cell.angle_beta   90.00
_cell.angle_gamma   90.00
#
_symmetry.space_group_name_H-M   'P 1'
#
loop_
_entity.id
_entity.type
_entity.pdbx_description
1 polymer ?
#
loop_
_entity_poly.entity_id
_entity_poly.type
_entity_poly.pdbx_seq_one_letter_code
_entity_poly.pdbx_strand_id
1 'polypeptide(L)'
;MGLYERYLALRIARHGGDLPDHVALVITERDLLERGAYETLTDFFEWAIEYASQVTVYVSVLDAAAVPALQRELETIDAPRPVAVRGPED
;
A
#
# COMPACT_ATOMS: atom_id res chain seq x y z
N MET A 1 -9.66 2.01 13.64
CA MET A 1 -8.73 2.87 14.41
C MET A 1 -9.15 3.00 15.87
N GLY A 2 -8.25 2.69 16.80
CA GLY A 2 -8.41 2.83 18.25
C GLY A 2 -8.13 4.24 18.79
N LEU A 3 -8.37 4.46 20.09
CA LEU A 3 -8.18 5.76 20.75
C LEU A 3 -6.74 6.28 20.65
N TYR A 4 -5.76 5.37 20.79
CA TYR A 4 -4.34 5.74 20.74
C TYR A 4 -3.93 6.22 19.34
N GLU A 5 -4.38 5.53 18.29
CA GLU A 5 -4.11 5.90 16.90
C GLU A 5 -4.73 7.25 16.56
N ARG A 6 -5.98 7.49 16.98
CA ARG A 6 -6.65 8.79 16.78
C ARG A 6 -5.91 9.93 17.48
N TYR A 7 -5.39 9.69 18.68
CA TYR A 7 -4.55 10.66 19.38
C TYR A 7 -3.26 10.97 18.60
N LEU A 8 -2.58 9.95 18.09
CA LEU A 8 -1.35 10.13 17.30
C LEU A 8 -1.60 10.84 15.98
N ALA A 9 -2.65 10.48 15.25
CA ALA A 9 -3.04 11.14 14.00
C ALA A 9 -3.27 12.66 14.21
N LEU A 10 -4.00 13.02 15.27
CA LEU A 10 -4.22 14.43 15.63
C LEU A 10 -2.92 15.14 16.01
N ARG A 11 -2.00 14.44 16.67
CA ARG A 11 -0.70 14.99 17.07
C ARG A 11 0.21 15.22 15.86
N ILE A 12 0.23 14.29 14.90
CA ILE A 12 0.97 14.41 13.64
C ILE A 12 0.42 15.58 12.83
N ALA A 13 -0.91 15.65 12.65
CA ALA A 13 -1.55 16.73 11.90
C ALA A 13 -1.33 18.14 12.50
N ARG A 14 -1.06 18.22 13.81
CA ARG A 14 -0.75 19.47 14.53
C ARG A 14 0.74 19.71 14.69
N HIS A 15 1.56 18.72 14.35
CA HIS A 15 3.01 18.90 14.34
C HIS A 15 3.34 19.75 13.12
N GLY A 16 4.01 20.89 13.31
CA GLY A 16 4.34 21.81 12.22
C GLY A 16 5.46 21.30 11.29
N GLY A 17 5.67 19.99 11.24
CA GLY A 17 6.60 19.36 10.30
C GLY A 17 5.86 18.96 9.04
N ASP A 18 6.55 19.01 7.91
CA ASP A 18 5.97 18.60 6.64
C ASP A 18 5.71 17.09 6.62
N LEU A 19 4.59 16.72 5.99
CA LEU A 19 4.25 15.33 5.72
C LEU A 19 5.09 14.81 4.54
N PRO A 20 5.32 13.48 4.45
CA PRO A 20 6.06 12.92 3.34
C PRO A 20 5.29 13.09 2.03
N ASP A 21 5.97 13.49 0.96
CA ASP A 21 5.33 13.56 -0.36
C ASP A 21 5.05 12.17 -0.93
N HIS A 22 5.93 11.20 -0.67
CA HIS A 22 5.91 9.87 -1.28
C HIS A 22 6.29 8.77 -0.29
N VAL A 23 5.49 7.69 -0.25
CA VAL A 23 5.77 6.47 0.51
C VAL A 23 6.07 5.32 -0.46
N ALA A 24 7.19 4.63 -0.23
CA ALA A 24 7.51 3.39 -0.94
C ALA A 24 7.36 2.19 0.01
N LEU A 25 6.49 1.25 -0.35
CA LEU A 25 6.31 -0.02 0.33
C LEU A 25 7.01 -1.12 -0.47
N VAL A 26 7.91 -1.87 0.16
CA VAL A 26 8.59 -3.01 -0.46
C VAL A 26 8.17 -4.27 0.27
N ILE A 27 7.49 -5.15 -0.46
CA ILE A 27 6.98 -6.44 0.04
C ILE A 27 7.39 -7.56 -0.91
N THR A 28 7.13 -8.78 -0.51
CA THR A 28 7.38 -9.97 -1.32
C THR A 28 6.07 -10.58 -1.79
N GLU A 29 6.13 -11.42 -2.82
CA GLU A 29 4.97 -12.22 -3.26
C GLU A 29 4.38 -13.03 -2.09
N ARG A 30 5.22 -13.49 -1.15
CA ARG A 30 4.79 -14.30 -0.02
C ARG A 30 3.86 -13.54 0.91
N ASP A 31 4.11 -12.24 1.10
CA ASP A 31 3.26 -11.38 1.92
C ASP A 31 1.85 -11.29 1.34
N LEU A 32 1.71 -11.36 0.01
CA LEU A 32 0.43 -11.35 -0.71
C LEU A 32 -0.28 -12.71 -0.78
N LEU A 33 0.44 -13.80 -0.47
CA LEU A 33 -0.13 -15.16 -0.40
C LEU A 33 -0.77 -15.46 0.95
N GLU A 34 -0.48 -14.66 1.98
CA GLU A 34 -1.09 -14.80 3.30
C GLU A 34 -2.58 -14.45 3.27
N ARG A 35 -3.37 -15.10 4.14
CA ARG A 35 -4.80 -14.81 4.23
C ARG A 35 -5.02 -13.38 4.73
N GLY A 36 -5.85 -12.63 4.01
CA GLY A 36 -6.15 -11.24 4.35
C GLY A 36 -5.06 -10.24 3.93
N ALA A 37 -4.07 -10.67 3.14
CA ALA A 37 -3.00 -9.79 2.69
C ALA A 37 -3.50 -8.60 1.86
N TYR A 38 -4.43 -8.85 0.92
CA TYR A 38 -5.00 -7.78 0.10
C TYR A 38 -5.86 -6.80 0.92
N GLU A 39 -6.60 -7.28 1.92
CA GLU A 39 -7.33 -6.42 2.86
C GLU A 39 -6.36 -5.54 3.65
N THR A 40 -5.26 -6.12 4.14
CA THR A 40 -4.20 -5.39 4.84
C THR A 40 -3.55 -4.34 3.93
N LEU A 41 -3.38 -4.65 2.65
CA LEU A 41 -2.83 -3.73 1.67
C LEU A 41 -3.79 -2.57 1.37
N THR A 42 -5.09 -2.84 1.27
CA THR A 42 -6.13 -1.81 1.16
C THR A 42 -6.16 -0.91 2.39
N ASP A 43 -6.17 -1.48 3.60
CA ASP A 43 -6.11 -0.72 4.86
C ASP A 43 -4.86 0.17 4.92
N PHE A 44 -3.72 -0.35 4.45
CA PHE A 44 -2.49 0.43 4.32
C PHE A 44 -2.64 1.60 3.35
N PHE A 45 -3.27 1.40 2.18
CA PHE A 45 -3.50 2.49 1.23
C PHE A 45 -4.37 3.59 1.81
N GLU A 46 -5.46 3.23 2.49
CA GLU A 46 -6.32 4.18 3.18
C GLU A 46 -5.52 5.06 4.14
N TRP A 47 -4.62 4.49 4.93
CA TRP A 47 -3.79 5.27 5.85
C TRP A 47 -2.72 6.06 5.13
N ALA A 48 -2.00 5.45 4.18
CA ALA A 48 -0.85 6.08 3.54
C ALA A 48 -1.23 7.34 2.78
N ILE A 49 -2.38 7.37 2.10
CA ILE A 49 -2.83 8.55 1.35
C ILE A 49 -3.34 9.70 2.24
N GLU A 50 -3.60 9.47 3.53
CA GLU A 50 -3.89 10.55 4.49
C GLU A 50 -2.64 11.37 4.80
N TYR A 51 -1.46 10.72 4.75
CA TYR A 51 -0.19 11.34 5.10
C TYR A 51 0.71 11.61 3.90
N ALA A 52 0.47 10.98 2.75
CA ALA A 52 1.32 11.13 1.58
C ALA A 52 0.52 11.39 0.30
N SER A 53 1.13 12.13 -0.61
CA SER A 53 0.51 12.43 -1.90
C SER A 53 0.59 11.25 -2.88
N GLN A 54 1.63 10.42 -2.74
CA GLN A 54 1.92 9.28 -3.61
C GLN A 54 2.32 8.04 -2.80
N VAL A 55 1.94 6.87 -3.28
CA VAL A 55 2.36 5.57 -2.75
C VAL A 55 2.86 4.70 -3.91
N THR A 56 3.99 4.01 -3.73
CA THR A 56 4.48 3.02 -4.68
C THR A 56 4.72 1.71 -3.94
N VAL A 57 4.21 0.61 -4.50
CA VAL A 57 4.40 -0.73 -3.94
C VAL A 57 5.29 -1.52 -4.88
N TYR A 58 6.42 -2.00 -4.37
CA TYR A 58 7.28 -2.96 -5.05
C TYR A 58 7.01 -4.34 -4.48
N VAL A 59 6.61 -5.26 -5.34
CA VAL A 59 6.44 -6.67 -5.00
C VAL A 59 7.61 -7.44 -5.58
N SER A 60 8.48 -7.92 -4.70
CA SER A 60 9.55 -8.83 -5.08
C SER A 60 8.94 -10.21 -5.36
N VAL A 61 9.00 -10.63 -6.61
CA VAL A 61 8.49 -11.92 -7.09
C VAL A 61 9.68 -12.86 -7.31
N LEU A 62 9.62 -14.06 -6.74
CA LEU A 62 10.61 -15.13 -6.93
C LEU A 62 10.18 -16.06 -8.06
N ASP A 63 8.87 -16.35 -8.17
CA ASP A 63 8.31 -17.16 -9.24
C ASP A 63 7.61 -16.29 -10.30
N ALA A 64 8.23 -16.15 -11.47
CA ALA A 64 7.66 -15.40 -12.59
C ALA A 64 6.26 -15.91 -13.01
N ALA A 65 5.93 -17.17 -12.74
CA ALA A 65 4.60 -17.72 -13.01
C ALA A 65 3.49 -17.10 -12.14
N ALA A 66 3.85 -16.50 -10.99
CA ALA A 66 2.90 -15.81 -10.12
C ALA A 66 2.54 -14.40 -10.61
N VAL A 67 3.38 -13.78 -11.46
CA VAL A 67 3.20 -12.39 -11.93
C VAL A 67 1.81 -12.14 -12.53
N PRO A 68 1.27 -12.98 -13.45
CA PRO A 68 -0.03 -12.70 -14.05
C PRO A 68 -1.19 -12.79 -13.06
N ALA A 69 -1.07 -13.65 -12.04
CA ALA A 69 -2.08 -13.75 -10.98
C ALA A 69 -2.04 -12.51 -10.07
N LEU A 70 -0.84 -12.14 -9.60
CA LEU A 70 -0.63 -10.94 -8.79
C LEU A 70 -1.12 -9.67 -9.51
N GLN A 71 -0.81 -9.53 -10.80
CA GLN A 71 -1.23 -8.38 -11.59
C GLN A 71 -2.76 -8.26 -11.64
N ARG A 72 -3.48 -9.36 -11.91
CA ARG A 72 -4.94 -9.36 -11.95
C ARG A 72 -5.57 -8.97 -10.61
N GLU A 73 -5.09 -9.57 -9.52
CA GLU A 73 -5.61 -9.27 -8.18
C GLU A 73 -5.35 -7.81 -7.81
N LEU A 74 -4.13 -7.30 -8.07
CA LEU A 74 -3.75 -5.90 -7.80
C LEU A 74 -4.48 -4.89 -8.69
N GLU A 75 -4.84 -5.25 -9.93
CA GLU A 75 -5.66 -4.41 -10.81
C GLU A 75 -7.11 -4.30 -10.33
N THR A 76 -7.60 -5.31 -9.61
CA THR A 76 -8.95 -5.35 -9.03
C THR A 76 -9.02 -4.89 -7.57
N ILE A 77 -7.89 -4.48 -6.99
CA ILE A 77 -7.84 -4.11 -5.58
C ILE A 77 -8.72 -2.88 -5.32
N ASP A 78 -9.48 -2.93 -4.23
CA ASP A 78 -10.22 -1.76 -3.76
C ASP A 78 -9.23 -0.80 -3.13
N ALA A 79 -9.06 0.38 -3.74
CA ALA A 79 -8.12 1.38 -3.30
C ALA A 79 -8.77 2.77 -3.32
N PRO A 80 -8.42 3.64 -2.37
CA PRO A 80 -9.02 4.98 -2.26
C PRO A 80 -8.65 5.92 -3.41
N ARG A 81 -7.64 5.55 -4.23
CA ARG A 81 -7.18 6.29 -5.40
C ARG A 81 -6.90 5.33 -6.56
N PRO A 82 -6.88 5.82 -7.81
CA PRO A 82 -6.54 5.00 -8.96
C PRO A 82 -5.17 4.34 -8.80
N VAL A 83 -5.11 3.04 -9.00
CA VAL A 83 -3.88 2.24 -8.93
C VAL A 83 -3.40 1.94 -10.35
N ALA A 84 -2.12 2.17 -10.60
CA ALA A 84 -1.44 1.72 -11.81
C ALA A 84 -0.55 0.53 -11.47
N VAL A 85 -0.88 -0.64 -12.01
CA VAL A 85 -0.06 -1.85 -11.89
C VAL A 85 0.91 -1.91 -13.06
N ARG A 86 2.18 -2.19 -12.77
CA ARG A 86 3.26 -2.31 -13.75
C ARG A 86 3.91 -3.68 -13.60
N GLY A 87 4.01 -4.39 -14.72
CA GLY A 87 4.72 -5.67 -14.76
C GLY A 87 6.23 -5.47 -14.81
N PRO A 88 7.01 -6.56 -14.65
CA PRO A 88 8.48 -6.50 -14.75
C PRO A 88 9.00 -6.20 -16.17
N GLU A 89 8.16 -6.33 -17.19
CA GLU A 89 8.52 -6.11 -18.61
C GLU A 89 8.10 -4.73 -19.15
N ASP A 90 7.43 -3.90 -18.33
CA ASP A 90 6.96 -2.55 -18.69
C ASP A 90 8.04 -1.46 -18.54
#